data_AF-A0A381WHY2-F1
#
_entry.id   AF-A0A381WHY2-F1
#
_cell.length_a   1.000
_cell.length_b   1.000
_cell.length_c   1.000
_cell.angle_alpha   90.00
_cell.angle_beta   90.00
_cell.angle_gamma   90.00
#
_symmetry.space_group_name_H-M   'P 1'
#
loop_
_entity.id
_entity.type
_entity.pdbx_description
1 polymer ?
#
loop_
_entity_poly.entity_id
_entity_poly.type
_entity_poly.pdbx_seq_one_letter_code
_entity_poly.pdbx_strand_id
1 'polypeptide(L)' 'MEVLPHGSWPSPITARSLVAGAVGLGEVLVDGADIWWAEARPDEGGRTV' A
#
# COMPACT_ATOMS: atom_id res chain seq x y z
N MET A 1 3.69 5.39 34.68
CA MET A 1 2.91 4.99 33.49
C MET A 1 1.93 6.11 33.24
N GLU A 2 2.12 6.85 32.15
CA GLU A 2 1.31 8.03 31.84
C GLU A 2 0.07 7.61 31.03
N VAL A 3 -1.11 8.11 31.42
CA VAL A 3 -2.37 7.84 30.72
C VAL A 3 -2.62 8.98 29.75
N LEU A 4 -2.77 8.65 28.46
CA LEU A 4 -2.98 9.61 27.38
C LEU A 4 -4.45 9.63 26.92
N PRO A 5 -4.97 10.80 26.48
CA PRO A 5 -6.28 10.89 25.85
C PRO A 5 -6.42 9.98 24.63
N HIS A 6 -7.66 9.63 24.28
CA HIS A 6 -7.94 8.91 23.05
C HIS A 6 -7.44 9.72 21.84
N GLY A 7 -6.76 9.05 20.91
CA GLY A 7 -6.17 9.67 19.71
C GLY A 7 -4.82 10.35 19.94
N SER A 8 -4.30 10.45 21.17
CA SER A 8 -2.97 11.03 21.45
C SER A 8 -1.87 9.99 21.62
N TRP A 9 -2.18 8.71 21.39
CA TRP A 9 -1.18 7.65 21.48
C TRP A 9 -0.14 7.80 20.37
N PRO A 10 1.15 7.76 20.69
CA PRO A 10 2.18 7.79 19.67
C PRO A 10 2.01 6.58 18.75
N SER A 11 1.74 6.85 17.47
CA SER A 11 1.59 5.82 16.45
C SER A 11 2.91 5.64 15.70
N PRO A 12 3.44 4.41 15.60
CA PRO A 12 4.55 4.12 14.69
C PRO A 12 4.10 4.11 13.21
N ILE A 13 2.79 4.09 12.95
CA ILE A 13 2.20 4.08 11.60
C ILE A 13 2.01 5.53 11.17
N THR A 14 2.77 5.95 10.16
CA THR A 14 2.70 7.29 9.57
C THR A 14 1.73 7.31 8.38
N ALA A 15 1.29 8.49 7.95
CA ALA A 15 0.51 8.62 6.71
C ALA A 15 1.26 8.05 5.49
N ARG A 16 2.60 8.22 5.44
CA ARG A 16 3.45 7.61 4.41
C ARG A 16 3.44 6.08 4.47
N SER A 17 3.39 5.50 5.67
CA SER A 17 3.30 4.05 5.85
C SER A 17 2.03 3.47 5.20
N LEU A 18 0.93 4.22 5.20
CA LEU A 18 -0.32 3.83 4.53
C LEU A 18 -0.15 3.80 3.01
N VAL A 19 0.47 4.84 2.43
CA VAL A 19 0.67 4.95 0.97
C VAL A 19 1.63 3.88 0.47
N ALA A 20 2.72 3.62 1.19
CA ALA A 20 3.65 2.56 0.84
C ALA A 20 2.99 1.16 0.88
N GLY A 21 2.06 0.94 1.81
CA GLY A 21 1.26 -0.29 1.89
C GLY A 21 0.16 -0.41 0.84
N ALA A 22 -0.09 0.64 0.04
CA ALA A 22 -1.14 0.64 -0.99
C ALA A 22 -0.68 0.01 -2.32
N VAL A 23 0.58 -0.40 -2.44
CA VAL A 23 1.03 -1.23 -3.56
C VAL A 23 0.26 -2.54 -3.55
N GLY A 24 -0.44 -2.82 -4.65
CA GLY A 24 -1.31 -3.99 -4.78
C GLY A 24 -1.18 -4.61 -6.16
N LEU A 25 -1.20 -5.95 -6.20
CA LEU A 25 -1.23 -6.73 -7.44
C LEU A 25 -2.67 -7.12 -7.73
N GLY A 26 -3.12 -6.91 -8.96
CA GLY A 26 -4.44 -7.25 -9.46
C GLY A 26 -4.37 -7.83 -10.87
N GLU A 27 -5.53 -8.24 -11.40
CA GLU A 27 -5.70 -8.66 -12.80
C GLU A 27 -4.64 -9.66 -13.28
N VAL A 28 -4.32 -10.64 -12.43
CA VAL A 28 -3.31 -11.66 -12.74
C VAL A 28 -3.79 -12.51 -13.92
N LEU A 29 -2.98 -12.56 -14.97
CA LEU A 29 -3.23 -13.32 -16.19
C LEU A 29 -2.05 -14.26 -16.45
N VAL A 30 -2.36 -15.50 -16.81
CA VAL A 30 -1.37 -16.45 -17.33
C VAL A 30 -1.55 -16.53 -18.85
N ASP A 31 -0.49 -16.27 -19.59
CA ASP A 31 -0.45 -16.38 -21.05
C ASP A 31 0.70 -17.31 -21.47
N GLY A 32 0.35 -18.56 -21.79
CA GLY A 32 1.33 -19.59 -22.11
C GLY A 32 2.32 -19.85 -20.96
N ALA A 33 3.57 -19.42 -21.14
CA ALA A 33 4.63 -19.55 -20.14
C ALA A 33 4.82 -18.26 -19.31
N ASP A 34 4.15 -17.18 -19.66
CA ASP A 34 4.31 -15.87 -19.05
C ASP A 34 3.17 -15.56 -18.07
N ILE A 35 3.48 -14.74 -17.06
CA ILE A 35 2.52 -14.26 -16.06
C ILE A 35 2.55 -12.74 -16.06
N TRP A 36 1.38 -12.15 -16.25
CA TRP A 36 1.14 -10.72 -16.23
C TRP A 36 0.28 -10.37 -15.02
N TRP A 37 0.43 -9.15 -14.53
CA TRP A 37 -0.44 -8.57 -13.50
C TRP A 37 -0.47 -7.06 -13.67
N ALA A 38 -1.52 -6.45 -13.12
CA ALA A 38 -1.62 -5.03 -12.95
C ALA A 38 -1.09 -4.65 -11.55
N GLU A 39 -0.12 -3.74 -11.47
CA GLU A 39 0.46 -3.28 -10.21
C GLU A 39 0.15 -1.80 -9.96
N ALA A 40 -0.45 -1.51 -8.81
CA ALA A 40 -0.65 -0.13 -8.37
C ALA A 40 0.69 0.50 -7.97
N ARG A 41 0.97 1.70 -8.50
CA ARG A 41 2.16 2.51 -8.19
C ARG A 41 1.74 3.85 -7.58
N PRO A 42 1.44 3.90 -6.25
CA PRO A 42 1.01 5.12 -5.57
C PRO A 42 1.98 6.29 -5.75
N ASP A 43 3.29 6.00 -5.75
CA ASP A 43 4.35 7.00 -5.90
C ASP A 43 4.55 7.48 -7.35
N GLU A 44 3.88 6.86 -8.33
CA GLU A 44 3.96 7.21 -9.75
C GLU A 44 2.66 7.84 -10.26
N GLY A 45 2.14 8.81 -9.51
CA GLY A 45 0.88 9.47 -9.84
C GLY A 45 -0.35 8.58 -9.67
N GLY A 46 -0.24 7.51 -8.87
CA GLY A 46 -1.32 6.57 -8.62
C GLY A 46 -1.72 5.71 -9.82
N ARG A 47 -0.84 5.62 -10.83
CA ARG A 47 -1.11 4.79 -12.02
C ARG A 47 -1.02 3.31 -11.69
N THR A 48 -1.69 2.52 -12.52
CA THR A 48 -1.56 1.06 -12.54
C THR A 48 -0.82 0.66 -13.82
N VAL A 49 0.14 -0.27 -13.69
CA VAL A 49 1.00 -0.74 -14.79
C VAL A 49 0.96 -2.23 -14.96
#